data_AF-A0A9P0LDZ5-F1
#
_entry.id   AF-A0A9P0LDZ5-F1
#
_cell.length_a   1.000
_cell.length_b   1.000
_cell.length_c   1.000
_cell.angle_alpha   90.00
_cell.angle_beta   90.00
_cell.angle_gamma   90.00
#
_symmetry.space_group_name_H-M   'P 1'
#
loop_
_entity.id
_entity.type
_entity.pdbx_description
1 polymer ?
#
loop_
_entity_poly.entity_id
_entity_poly.type
_entity_poly.pdbx_seq_one_letter_code
_entity_poly.pdbx_strand_id
1 'polypeptide(L)'
;MDKKRPLTERELKEIVDNFSDFDEDIVDFADESEGEEEVIQYNVYDSESEQSAVEDSNYTHELENQGDEFFYIGKDEENVWKSTPVSFTSKTRSKNIIKILPGSKGAAKTVSNHLESFYIFISNEMIDNIVTCTNLLYTENKKQNFARDRDCKITSSTEIQALFGALYIIAVKKGNRVDVRELWSTDGTGIIRLRAAFSYRKFLFLLRALRFDNINTRKELQNIDKLAAIRDIYSDFVKNCMNNYIPGEFITIDEMLHPFRGRCGFGQ
;
A
#
# COMPACT_ATOMS: atom_id res chain seq x y z
N MET A 1 34.94 -6.06 -35.83
CA MET A 1 34.24 -5.79 -34.55
C MET A 1 33.48 -4.49 -34.71
N ASP A 2 32.24 -4.55 -35.20
CA ASP A 2 31.46 -3.35 -35.47
C ASP A 2 30.82 -2.83 -34.18
N LYS A 3 31.28 -1.66 -33.72
CA LYS A 3 30.60 -0.90 -32.66
C LYS A 3 29.25 -0.43 -33.21
N LYS A 4 28.18 -1.13 -32.86
CA LYS A 4 26.81 -0.73 -33.22
C LYS A 4 26.46 0.59 -32.53
N ARG A 5 26.06 1.57 -33.35
CA ARG A 5 25.57 2.89 -32.92
C ARG A 5 24.31 2.75 -32.04
N PRO A 6 24.11 3.65 -31.06
CA PRO A 6 22.85 3.71 -30.32
C PRO A 6 21.67 4.01 -31.27
N LEU A 7 20.51 3.44 -30.95
CA LEU A 7 19.25 3.70 -31.65
C LEU A 7 18.88 5.18 -31.51
N THR A 8 18.38 5.76 -32.60
CA THR A 8 17.95 7.15 -32.68
C THR A 8 16.61 7.34 -31.96
N GLU A 9 16.30 8.58 -31.53
CA GLU A 9 15.02 8.89 -30.88
C GLU A 9 13.80 8.49 -31.72
N ARG A 10 13.92 8.54 -33.05
CA ARG A 10 12.87 8.12 -33.97
C ARG A 10 12.64 6.61 -33.96
N GLU A 11 13.71 5.82 -34.01
CA GLU A 11 13.63 4.35 -33.92
C GLU A 11 13.12 3.90 -32.54
N LEU A 12 13.40 4.68 -31.48
CA LEU A 12 12.87 4.44 -30.14
C LEU A 12 11.39 4.82 -30.03
N LYS A 13 10.97 5.91 -30.68
CA LYS A 13 9.56 6.32 -30.75
C LYS A 13 8.73 5.29 -31.53
N GLU A 14 9.24 4.77 -32.65
CA GLU A 14 8.59 3.68 -33.40
C GLU A 14 8.45 2.38 -32.60
N ILE A 15 9.41 2.05 -31.72
CA ILE A 15 9.27 0.89 -30.81
C ILE A 15 8.25 1.14 -29.69
N VAL A 16 8.13 2.39 -29.23
CA VAL A 16 7.15 2.81 -28.21
C VAL A 16 5.74 2.87 -28.80
N ASP A 17 5.60 3.42 -30.01
CA ASP A 17 4.34 3.54 -30.74
C ASP A 17 3.87 2.17 -31.27
N ASN A 18 4.77 1.28 -31.70
CA ASN A 18 4.43 -0.12 -32.02
C ASN A 18 3.98 -0.94 -30.80
N PHE A 19 4.18 -0.44 -29.58
CA PHE A 19 3.58 -1.01 -28.37
C PHE A 19 2.22 -0.38 -28.03
N SER A 20 1.92 0.84 -28.49
CA SER A 20 0.59 1.46 -28.31
C SER A 20 -0.43 0.92 -29.31
N ASP A 21 -0.02 0.60 -30.53
CA ASP A 21 -0.93 0.13 -31.59
C ASP A 21 -1.51 -1.28 -31.39
N PHE A 22 -1.08 -2.01 -30.35
CA PHE A 22 -1.56 -3.37 -30.05
C PHE A 22 -2.38 -3.47 -28.75
N ASP A 23 -2.57 -2.35 -28.05
CA ASP A 23 -3.56 -2.21 -26.99
C ASP A 23 -4.64 -1.23 -27.49
N GLU A 24 -5.65 -1.74 -28.21
CA GLU A 24 -6.91 -0.98 -28.46
C GLU A 24 -7.59 -0.51 -27.15
N ASP A 25 -7.09 -0.98 -26.00
CA ASP A 25 -7.52 -0.59 -24.65
C ASP A 25 -6.53 0.33 -23.89
N ILE A 26 -5.39 0.74 -24.45
CA ILE A 26 -4.60 1.83 -23.87
C ILE A 26 -5.24 3.15 -24.29
N VAL A 27 -5.95 3.73 -23.34
CA VAL A 27 -6.54 5.07 -23.44
C VAL A 27 -5.44 6.08 -23.69
N ASP A 28 -5.55 6.81 -24.79
CA ASP A 28 -4.85 8.07 -24.98
C ASP A 28 -5.00 8.92 -23.72
N PHE A 29 -3.87 9.25 -23.08
CA PHE A 29 -3.81 10.31 -22.07
C PHE A 29 -3.87 11.65 -22.81
N ALA A 30 -5.04 11.95 -23.39
CA ALA A 30 -5.40 13.30 -23.78
C ALA A 30 -5.91 14.02 -22.53
N ASP A 31 -5.13 14.99 -22.06
CA ASP A 31 -5.51 15.95 -21.03
C ASP A 31 -6.51 16.95 -21.63
N GLU A 32 -7.80 16.60 -21.63
CA GLU A 32 -8.87 17.55 -21.87
C GLU A 32 -9.29 18.18 -20.54
N SER A 33 -8.54 19.23 -20.17
CA SER A 33 -8.95 20.19 -19.16
C SER A 33 -10.06 21.08 -19.73
N GLU A 34 -11.32 20.69 -19.56
CA GLU A 34 -12.44 21.64 -19.52
C GLU A 34 -13.00 21.72 -18.10
N GLY A 35 -13.09 22.95 -17.61
CA GLY A 35 -13.31 23.27 -16.21
C GLY A 35 -14.75 22.99 -15.77
N GLU A 36 -14.88 22.19 -14.72
CA GLU A 36 -16.07 22.16 -13.89
C GLU A 36 -15.65 22.46 -12.44
N GLU A 37 -16.34 23.42 -11.83
CA GLU A 37 -16.06 23.95 -10.50
C GLU A 37 -16.20 22.86 -9.41
N GLU A 38 -15.14 22.64 -8.65
CA GLU A 38 -15.15 21.79 -7.45
C GLU A 38 -16.13 22.34 -6.41
N VAL A 39 -17.29 21.70 -6.25
CA VAL A 39 -18.14 21.90 -5.08
C VAL A 39 -17.53 21.14 -3.89
N ILE A 40 -16.72 21.82 -3.11
CA ILE A 40 -16.13 21.31 -1.86
C ILE A 40 -17.25 21.15 -0.83
N GLN A 41 -17.66 19.91 -0.56
CA GLN A 41 -18.44 19.60 0.65
C GLN A 41 -17.49 19.56 1.85
N TYR A 42 -17.56 20.61 2.68
CA TYR A 42 -16.85 20.66 3.95
C TYR A 42 -17.44 19.61 4.92
N ASN A 43 -16.73 18.50 5.11
CA ASN A 43 -17.00 17.60 6.23
C ASN A 43 -16.41 18.22 7.50
N VAL A 44 -17.28 18.74 8.36
CA VAL A 44 -16.93 19.29 9.68
C VAL A 44 -16.97 18.16 10.70
N TYR A 45 -15.94 17.31 10.70
CA TYR A 45 -15.62 16.47 11.86
C TYR A 45 -14.26 16.91 12.37
N ASP A 46 -14.32 17.95 13.20
CA ASP A 46 -13.25 18.37 14.07
C ASP A 46 -13.18 17.39 15.25
N SER A 47 -12.08 16.64 15.35
CA SER A 47 -11.80 15.76 16.48
C SER A 47 -10.53 16.22 17.19
N GLU A 48 -10.45 17.51 17.51
CA GLU A 48 -9.53 18.01 18.52
C GLU A 48 -10.11 17.78 19.93
N SER A 49 -9.65 16.72 20.61
CA SER A 49 -9.86 16.57 22.06
C SER A 49 -8.55 16.24 22.78
N GLU A 50 -7.59 17.17 22.72
CA GLU A 50 -6.55 17.24 23.75
C GLU A 50 -7.06 18.10 24.91
N GLN A 51 -7.71 17.49 25.91
CA GLN A 51 -7.97 18.16 27.18
C GLN A 51 -6.80 17.92 28.14
N SER A 52 -5.99 18.97 28.34
CA SER A 52 -5.03 19.04 29.43
C SER A 52 -5.76 19.44 30.72
N ALA A 53 -5.62 18.62 31.76
CA ALA A 53 -6.17 18.91 33.08
C ALA A 53 -5.29 19.93 33.81
N VAL A 54 -5.83 21.12 34.06
CA VAL A 54 -5.23 22.11 34.96
C VAL A 54 -5.75 21.81 36.37
N GLU A 55 -4.87 21.42 37.28
CA GLU A 55 -5.19 21.27 38.70
C GLU A 55 -5.35 22.65 39.34
N ASP A 56 -6.58 22.99 39.74
CA ASP A 56 -6.82 24.10 40.66
C ASP A 56 -7.32 23.54 41.99
N SER A 57 -6.46 23.63 42.98
CA SER A 57 -6.67 23.25 44.37
C SER A 57 -7.54 24.28 45.08
N ASN A 58 -8.69 23.85 45.63
CA ASN A 58 -9.21 24.24 46.97
C ASN A 58 -10.73 24.03 47.06
N TYR A 59 -11.18 22.85 47.54
CA TYR A 59 -12.44 22.75 48.29
C TYR A 59 -12.29 21.66 49.35
N THR A 60 -12.17 22.10 50.61
CA THR A 60 -12.21 21.27 51.81
C THR A 60 -13.67 20.93 52.12
N HIS A 61 -14.07 19.67 51.97
CA HIS A 61 -15.28 19.15 52.61
C HIS A 61 -14.87 18.26 53.78
N GLU A 62 -15.36 18.62 54.97
CA GLU A 62 -15.10 17.96 56.25
C GLU A 62 -15.51 16.48 56.20
N LEU A 63 -14.58 15.60 56.57
CA LEU A 63 -14.76 14.15 56.60
C LEU A 63 -15.19 13.71 57.99
N GLU A 64 -16.43 13.22 58.13
CA GLU A 64 -16.86 12.52 59.34
C GLU A 64 -16.16 11.15 59.40
N ASN A 65 -15.31 11.00 60.40
CA ASN A 65 -14.39 9.90 60.57
C ASN A 65 -15.08 8.73 61.30
N GLN A 66 -15.50 7.71 60.56
CA GLN A 66 -15.81 6.39 61.11
C GLN A 66 -15.06 5.29 60.33
N GLY A 67 -13.81 5.04 60.72
CA GLY A 67 -13.05 3.82 60.42
C GLY A 67 -12.36 3.77 59.05
N ASP A 68 -11.04 3.99 59.05
CA ASP A 68 -9.97 3.60 58.09
C ASP A 68 -10.19 3.58 56.56
N GLU A 69 -11.34 3.96 56.00
CA GLU A 69 -11.55 4.07 54.55
C GLU A 69 -12.13 5.43 54.16
N PHE A 70 -11.33 6.23 53.44
CA PHE A 70 -11.78 7.48 52.85
C PHE A 70 -12.69 7.21 51.65
N PHE A 71 -13.93 7.69 51.74
CA PHE A 71 -14.88 7.73 50.63
C PHE A 71 -15.20 9.18 50.26
N TYR A 72 -15.38 9.43 48.97
CA TYR A 72 -15.74 10.71 48.39
C TYR A 72 -17.11 10.56 47.74
N ILE A 73 -18.02 11.49 48.02
CA ILE A 73 -19.36 11.50 47.42
C ILE A 73 -19.33 12.42 46.21
N GLY A 74 -19.82 11.91 45.07
CA GLY A 74 -19.99 12.67 43.84
C GLY A 74 -21.00 13.80 44.01
N LYS A 75 -20.92 14.81 43.15
CA LYS A 75 -21.80 15.99 43.21
C LYS A 75 -23.30 15.67 43.03
N ASP A 76 -23.60 14.50 42.48
CA ASP A 76 -24.94 13.95 42.31
C ASP A 76 -25.50 13.31 43.59
N GLU A 77 -24.71 13.23 44.67
CA GLU A 77 -25.02 12.54 45.94
C GLU A 77 -25.33 11.03 45.81
N GLU A 78 -25.24 10.47 44.60
CA GLU A 78 -25.54 9.07 44.31
C GLU A 78 -24.27 8.23 44.18
N ASN A 79 -23.19 8.80 43.65
CA ASN A 79 -21.97 8.07 43.37
C ASN A 79 -20.96 8.18 44.52
N VAL A 80 -20.55 7.04 45.07
CA VAL A 80 -19.52 6.99 46.13
C VAL A 80 -18.22 6.40 45.59
N TRP A 81 -17.15 7.17 45.70
CA TRP A 81 -15.80 6.85 45.24
C TRP A 81 -14.93 6.49 46.44
N LYS A 82 -14.08 5.45 46.34
CA LYS A 82 -13.05 5.15 47.34
C LYS A 82 -11.68 5.35 46.72
N SER A 83 -10.75 5.95 47.48
CA SER A 83 -9.35 6.10 47.04
C SER A 83 -8.55 4.80 47.13
N THR A 84 -9.01 3.85 47.93
CA THR A 84 -8.42 2.52 48.02
C THR A 84 -9.12 1.56 47.05
N PRO A 85 -8.36 0.82 46.21
CA PRO A 85 -8.94 -0.18 45.34
C PRO A 85 -9.61 -1.26 46.19
N VAL A 86 -10.89 -1.52 45.93
CA VAL A 86 -11.63 -2.59 46.59
C VAL A 86 -10.90 -3.91 46.34
N SER A 87 -10.46 -4.61 47.38
CA SER A 87 -9.80 -5.90 47.20
C SER A 87 -10.82 -6.89 46.63
N PHE A 88 -10.77 -7.14 45.32
CA PHE A 88 -11.64 -8.15 44.71
C PHE A 88 -11.18 -9.54 45.15
N THR A 89 -11.89 -10.15 46.10
CA THR A 89 -11.76 -11.59 46.44
C THR A 89 -12.39 -12.50 45.39
N SER A 90 -13.07 -11.93 44.39
CA SER A 90 -13.72 -12.64 43.30
C SER A 90 -12.85 -12.70 42.05
N LYS A 91 -12.77 -13.87 41.41
CA LYS A 91 -12.20 -14.02 40.07
C LYS A 91 -12.91 -13.09 39.08
N THR A 92 -12.17 -12.54 38.12
CA THR A 92 -12.72 -11.82 36.97
C THR A 92 -13.79 -12.67 36.28
N ARG A 93 -14.98 -12.10 36.05
CA ARG A 93 -16.06 -12.81 35.36
C ARG A 93 -15.57 -13.29 34.00
N SER A 94 -15.89 -14.52 33.62
CA SER A 94 -15.43 -15.15 32.37
C SER A 94 -15.65 -14.29 31.12
N LYS A 95 -16.74 -13.51 31.10
CA LYS A 95 -17.09 -12.57 30.02
C LYS A 95 -16.18 -11.34 29.91
N ASN A 96 -15.45 -10.99 30.97
CA ASN A 96 -14.52 -9.84 31.01
C ASN A 96 -13.05 -10.27 30.78
N ILE A 97 -12.80 -11.56 30.51
CA ILE A 97 -11.46 -12.06 30.25
C ILE A 97 -11.18 -11.89 28.75
N ILE A 98 -10.28 -10.96 28.41
CA ILE A 98 -9.76 -10.81 27.06
C ILE A 98 -8.88 -12.04 26.76
N LYS A 99 -9.36 -12.93 25.88
CA LYS A 99 -8.66 -14.19 25.54
C LYS A 99 -7.69 -14.05 24.37
N ILE A 100 -7.89 -13.03 23.54
CA ILE A 100 -7.13 -12.81 22.32
C ILE A 100 -6.56 -11.41 22.42
N LEU A 101 -5.25 -11.32 22.61
CA LEU A 101 -4.55 -10.04 22.63
C LEU A 101 -4.22 -9.63 21.20
N PRO A 102 -4.42 -8.34 20.84
CA PRO A 102 -4.03 -7.85 19.53
C PRO A 102 -2.51 -7.95 19.35
N GLY A 103 -2.09 -8.17 18.11
CA GLY A 103 -0.67 -8.23 17.78
C GLY A 103 -0.34 -9.19 16.64
N SER A 104 0.96 -9.41 16.45
CA SER A 104 1.47 -10.29 15.41
C SER A 104 1.00 -11.74 15.61
N LYS A 105 0.70 -12.40 14.51
CA LYS A 105 0.17 -13.77 14.44
C LYS A 105 1.05 -14.62 13.54
N GLY A 106 1.10 -15.92 13.83
CA GLY A 106 1.79 -16.89 12.97
C GLY A 106 3.25 -16.51 12.75
N ALA A 107 3.67 -16.50 11.48
CA ALA A 107 5.03 -16.21 11.06
C ALA A 107 5.49 -14.78 11.43
N ALA A 108 4.58 -13.81 11.54
CA ALA A 108 4.93 -12.44 11.90
C ALA A 108 5.46 -12.29 13.34
N LYS A 109 5.25 -13.29 14.23
CA LYS A 109 5.77 -13.24 15.61
C LYS A 109 7.29 -13.36 15.71
N THR A 110 7.91 -14.05 14.76
CA THR A 110 9.35 -14.35 14.77
C THR A 110 10.16 -13.37 13.94
N VAL A 111 9.51 -12.46 13.22
CA VAL A 111 10.15 -11.50 12.34
C VAL A 111 10.80 -10.39 13.16
N SER A 112 12.05 -10.08 12.83
CA SER A 112 12.82 -9.02 13.49
C SER A 112 13.34 -7.95 12.52
N ASN A 113 13.37 -8.25 11.21
CA ASN A 113 13.87 -7.37 10.17
C ASN A 113 12.72 -6.78 9.34
N HIS A 114 12.82 -5.50 8.99
CA HIS A 114 11.87 -4.81 8.10
C HIS A 114 11.62 -5.55 6.77
N LEU A 115 12.64 -6.23 6.24
CA LEU A 115 12.56 -6.89 4.94
C LEU A 115 11.78 -8.20 5.06
N GLU A 116 12.00 -8.93 6.14
CA GLU A 116 11.20 -10.10 6.48
C GLU A 116 9.74 -9.68 6.76
N SER A 117 9.52 -8.53 7.44
CA SER A 117 8.18 -8.00 7.64
C SER A 117 7.47 -7.70 6.32
N PHE A 118 8.18 -7.17 5.33
CA PHE A 118 7.64 -6.97 3.99
C PHE A 118 7.24 -8.30 3.33
N TYR A 119 8.12 -9.31 3.39
CA TYR A 119 7.87 -10.61 2.76
C TYR A 119 6.77 -11.44 3.44
N ILE A 120 6.37 -11.08 4.67
CA ILE A 120 5.18 -11.64 5.30
C ILE A 120 3.90 -11.26 4.54
N PHE A 121 3.84 -10.05 3.98
CA PHE A 121 2.65 -9.57 3.26
C PHE A 121 2.76 -9.81 1.75
N ILE A 122 3.94 -9.58 1.18
CA ILE A 122 4.23 -9.80 -0.24
C ILE A 122 5.25 -10.93 -0.34
N SER A 123 4.77 -12.17 -0.44
CA SER A 123 5.65 -13.34 -0.40
C SER A 123 6.56 -13.45 -1.63
N ASN A 124 7.62 -14.23 -1.52
CA ASN A 124 8.48 -14.54 -2.69
C ASN A 124 7.69 -15.24 -3.79
N GLU A 125 6.71 -16.09 -3.44
CA GLU A 125 5.81 -16.73 -4.41
C GLU A 125 4.99 -15.70 -5.20
N MET A 126 4.46 -14.67 -4.53
CA MET A 126 3.77 -13.58 -5.21
C MET A 126 4.70 -12.83 -6.18
N ILE A 127 5.96 -12.61 -5.79
CA ILE A 127 6.97 -11.97 -6.66
C ILE A 127 7.27 -12.87 -7.87
N ASP A 128 7.46 -14.17 -7.66
CA ASP A 128 7.72 -15.12 -8.72
C ASP A 128 6.53 -15.25 -9.69
N ASN A 129 5.30 -15.15 -9.17
CA ASN A 129 4.09 -15.08 -10.00
C ASN A 129 4.07 -13.81 -10.86
N ILE A 130 4.42 -12.65 -10.30
CA ILE A 130 4.55 -11.38 -11.06
C ILE A 130 5.61 -11.51 -12.16
N VAL A 131 6.77 -12.09 -11.83
CA VAL A 131 7.85 -12.35 -12.80
C VAL A 131 7.36 -13.24 -13.92
N THR A 132 6.68 -14.33 -13.59
CA THR A 132 6.13 -15.28 -14.57
C THR A 132 5.13 -14.61 -15.49
N CYS A 133 4.14 -13.89 -14.94
CA CYS A 133 3.12 -13.19 -15.72
C CYS A 133 3.71 -12.10 -16.63
N THR A 134 4.64 -11.31 -16.08
CA THR A 134 5.36 -10.27 -16.83
C THR A 134 6.17 -10.88 -17.98
N ASN A 135 6.81 -12.02 -17.75
CA ASN A 135 7.60 -12.70 -18.78
C ASN A 135 6.76 -13.43 -19.85
N LEU A 136 5.57 -13.91 -19.48
CA LEU A 136 4.61 -14.47 -20.43
C LEU A 136 4.16 -13.42 -21.45
N LEU A 137 3.86 -12.19 -20.99
CA LEU A 137 3.53 -11.08 -21.87
C LEU A 137 4.62 -10.86 -22.93
N TYR A 138 5.89 -10.84 -22.52
CA TYR A 138 7.01 -10.69 -23.45
C TYR A 138 7.09 -11.82 -24.46
N THR A 139 6.86 -13.06 -24.02
CA THR A 139 6.98 -14.24 -24.88
C THR A 139 5.90 -14.26 -25.95
N GLU A 140 4.67 -13.90 -25.60
CA GLU A 140 3.59 -13.80 -26.57
C GLU A 140 3.78 -12.60 -27.51
N ASN A 141 4.24 -11.45 -27.00
CA ASN A 141 4.48 -10.26 -27.84
C ASN A 141 5.74 -10.38 -28.72
N LYS A 142 6.76 -11.15 -28.31
CA LYS A 142 7.95 -11.47 -29.11
C LYS A 142 7.63 -12.21 -30.40
N LYS A 143 6.57 -13.01 -30.41
CA LYS A 143 6.15 -13.72 -31.62
C LYS A 143 5.70 -12.78 -32.74
N GLN A 144 5.40 -11.51 -32.43
CA GLN A 144 4.84 -10.57 -33.40
C GLN A 144 5.83 -9.47 -33.84
N ASN A 145 6.61 -8.83 -32.94
CA ASN A 145 7.16 -7.50 -33.28
C ASN A 145 8.66 -7.19 -32.94
N PHE A 146 9.46 -8.07 -32.32
CA PHE A 146 10.85 -7.71 -31.97
C PHE A 146 11.90 -8.31 -32.91
N ALA A 147 12.60 -7.44 -33.65
CA ALA A 147 13.69 -7.83 -34.55
C ALA A 147 15.00 -8.26 -33.85
N ARG A 148 15.16 -8.01 -32.54
CA ARG A 148 16.41 -8.30 -31.78
C ARG A 148 16.15 -8.77 -30.35
N ASP A 149 16.88 -9.81 -29.94
CA ASP A 149 16.76 -10.41 -28.61
C ASP A 149 17.16 -9.51 -27.43
N ARG A 150 18.04 -8.51 -27.64
CA ARG A 150 18.52 -7.64 -26.54
C ARG A 150 17.47 -6.66 -26.03
N ASP A 151 16.46 -6.36 -26.85
CA ASP A 151 15.46 -5.31 -26.60
C ASP A 151 14.27 -5.86 -25.78
N CYS A 152 14.25 -7.17 -25.56
CA CYS A 152 13.23 -7.85 -24.77
C CYS A 152 13.91 -8.89 -23.87
N LYS A 153 14.45 -8.38 -22.75
CA LYS A 153 15.07 -9.18 -21.70
C LYS A 153 14.01 -9.65 -20.71
N ILE A 154 14.01 -10.95 -20.46
CA ILE A 154 13.27 -11.61 -19.39
C ILE A 154 13.61 -10.90 -18.07
N THR A 155 12.58 -10.60 -17.30
CA THR A 155 12.67 -9.97 -15.99
C THR A 155 12.92 -11.03 -14.91
N SER A 156 13.72 -10.71 -13.89
CA SER A 156 13.98 -11.61 -12.76
C SER A 156 13.32 -11.13 -11.48
N SER A 157 13.19 -12.01 -10.47
CA SER A 157 12.67 -11.65 -9.14
C SER A 157 13.48 -10.52 -8.50
N THR A 158 14.80 -10.48 -8.73
CA THR A 158 15.67 -9.37 -8.28
C THR A 158 15.31 -8.05 -8.95
N GLU A 159 14.98 -8.04 -10.24
CA GLU A 159 14.56 -6.81 -10.94
C GLU A 159 13.21 -6.31 -10.43
N ILE A 160 12.24 -7.20 -10.15
CA ILE A 160 10.95 -6.83 -9.54
C ILE A 160 11.12 -6.33 -8.11
N GLN A 161 11.95 -6.99 -7.29
CA GLN A 161 12.29 -6.53 -5.94
C GLN A 161 12.96 -5.15 -5.98
N ALA A 162 13.89 -4.93 -6.91
CA ALA A 162 14.52 -3.63 -7.10
C ALA A 162 13.53 -2.57 -7.57
N LEU A 163 12.55 -2.92 -8.41
CA LEU A 163 11.46 -2.03 -8.82
C LEU A 163 10.62 -1.60 -7.61
N PHE A 164 10.22 -2.53 -6.74
CA PHE A 164 9.50 -2.20 -5.52
C PHE A 164 10.34 -1.31 -4.59
N GLY A 165 11.62 -1.64 -4.40
CA GLY A 165 12.54 -0.79 -3.64
C GLY A 165 12.65 0.63 -4.21
N ALA A 166 12.70 0.77 -5.53
CA ALA A 166 12.69 2.07 -6.20
C ALA A 166 11.39 2.85 -5.93
N LEU A 167 10.23 2.21 -6.04
CA LEU A 167 8.93 2.82 -5.75
C LEU A 167 8.84 3.30 -4.28
N TYR A 168 9.34 2.50 -3.32
CA TYR A 168 9.43 2.90 -1.92
C TYR A 168 10.33 4.13 -1.73
N ILE A 169 11.50 4.17 -2.37
CA ILE A 169 12.41 5.31 -2.28
C ILE A 169 11.75 6.57 -2.85
N ILE A 170 11.08 6.47 -4.00
CA ILE A 170 10.37 7.59 -4.63
C ILE A 170 9.27 8.11 -3.71
N ALA A 171 8.48 7.20 -3.10
CA ALA A 171 7.42 7.57 -2.16
C ALA A 171 7.97 8.27 -0.91
N VAL A 172 9.02 7.72 -0.28
CA VAL A 172 9.68 8.31 0.90
C VAL A 172 10.26 9.70 0.58
N LYS A 173 10.73 9.90 -0.65
CA LYS A 173 11.25 11.19 -1.14
C LYS A 173 10.16 12.14 -1.65
N LYS A 174 8.88 11.79 -1.52
CA LYS A 174 7.73 12.57 -2.02
C LYS A 174 7.83 12.88 -3.53
N GLY A 175 8.44 11.97 -4.29
CA GLY A 175 8.71 12.12 -5.72
C GLY A 175 7.61 11.54 -6.62
N ASN A 176 6.43 11.21 -6.08
CA ASN A 176 5.36 10.52 -6.81
C ASN A 176 4.72 11.34 -7.93
N ARG A 177 4.87 12.67 -7.91
CA ARG A 177 4.37 13.59 -8.95
C ARG A 177 5.49 14.30 -9.72
N VAL A 178 6.74 13.93 -9.47
CA VAL A 178 7.92 14.54 -10.12
C VAL A 178 8.14 13.88 -11.48
N ASP A 179 8.63 14.63 -12.48
CA ASP A 179 9.05 14.03 -13.74
C ASP A 179 10.13 12.99 -13.44
N VAL A 180 9.85 11.76 -13.84
CA VAL A 180 10.74 10.61 -13.65
C VAL A 180 12.16 10.85 -14.19
N ARG A 181 12.35 11.72 -15.19
CA ARG A 181 13.66 12.12 -15.69
C ARG A 181 14.48 12.87 -14.64
N GLU A 182 13.85 13.73 -13.85
CA GLU A 182 14.51 14.46 -12.76
C GLU A 182 14.98 13.49 -11.67
N LEU A 183 14.16 12.49 -11.34
CA LEU A 183 14.53 11.43 -10.38
C LEU A 183 15.80 10.67 -10.80
N TRP A 184 16.09 10.62 -12.11
CA TRP A 184 17.29 10.00 -12.70
C TRP A 184 18.35 11.01 -13.18
N SER A 185 18.26 12.29 -12.81
CA SER A 185 19.22 13.32 -13.24
C SER A 185 20.65 13.02 -12.76
N THR A 186 21.63 13.44 -13.57
CA THR A 186 23.07 13.26 -13.33
C THR A 186 23.76 14.49 -12.75
N ASP A 187 23.08 15.64 -12.72
CA ASP A 187 23.58 16.95 -12.27
C ASP A 187 23.70 17.08 -10.74
N GLY A 188 23.42 16.01 -10.00
CA GLY A 188 23.45 15.97 -8.54
C GLY A 188 22.08 16.14 -7.87
N THR A 189 21.03 16.50 -8.63
CA THR A 189 19.66 16.63 -8.10
C THR A 189 18.90 15.32 -8.06
N GLY A 190 19.27 14.36 -8.92
CA GLY A 190 18.62 13.06 -9.02
C GLY A 190 18.93 12.10 -7.86
N ILE A 191 18.11 11.04 -7.74
CA ILE A 191 18.25 10.06 -6.67
C ILE A 191 19.29 9.01 -7.09
N ILE A 192 20.51 9.15 -6.55
CA ILE A 192 21.67 8.28 -6.88
C ILE A 192 21.35 6.78 -6.74
N ARG A 193 20.59 6.39 -5.69
CA ARG A 193 20.22 4.99 -5.45
C ARG A 193 19.38 4.39 -6.59
N LEU A 194 18.52 5.18 -7.23
CA LEU A 194 17.71 4.73 -8.36
C LEU A 194 18.58 4.41 -9.57
N ARG A 195 19.53 5.30 -9.89
CA ARG A 195 20.49 5.12 -10.99
C ARG A 195 21.42 3.93 -10.75
N ALA A 196 21.77 3.67 -9.49
CA ALA A 196 22.59 2.52 -9.10
C ALA A 196 21.82 1.20 -9.26
N ALA A 197 20.50 1.19 -9.06
CA ALA A 197 19.67 -0.01 -9.23
C ALA A 197 19.46 -0.35 -10.71
N PHE A 198 19.03 0.62 -11.53
CA PHE A 198 18.88 0.44 -12.97
C PHE A 198 18.76 1.79 -13.72
N SER A 199 18.94 1.74 -15.03
CA SER A 199 18.73 2.90 -15.89
C SER A 199 17.27 3.36 -15.90
N TYR A 200 17.04 4.65 -16.11
CA TYR A 200 15.72 5.24 -16.33
C TYR A 200 14.88 4.46 -17.38
N ARG A 201 15.52 4.05 -18.49
CA ARG A 201 14.85 3.28 -19.55
C ARG A 201 14.34 1.92 -19.05
N LYS A 202 15.15 1.24 -18.22
CA LYS A 202 14.77 -0.06 -17.64
C LYS A 202 13.65 0.10 -16.62
N PHE A 203 13.65 1.18 -15.82
CA PHE A 203 12.54 1.50 -14.91
C PHE A 203 11.21 1.62 -15.65
N LEU A 204 11.16 2.46 -16.70
CA LEU A 204 9.95 2.64 -17.51
C LEU A 204 9.51 1.36 -18.20
N PHE A 205 10.46 0.59 -18.72
CA PHE A 205 10.16 -0.71 -19.34
C PHE A 205 9.47 -1.66 -18.35
N LEU A 206 10.04 -1.80 -17.14
CA LEU A 206 9.47 -2.66 -16.10
C LEU A 206 8.07 -2.19 -15.68
N LEU A 207 7.87 -0.88 -15.49
CA LEU A 207 6.56 -0.34 -15.13
C LEU A 207 5.48 -0.62 -16.18
N ARG A 208 5.80 -0.45 -17.47
CA ARG A 208 4.85 -0.69 -18.56
C ARG A 208 4.50 -2.17 -18.74
N ALA A 209 5.48 -3.03 -18.51
CA ALA A 209 5.33 -4.46 -18.74
C ALA A 209 4.82 -5.26 -17.55
N LEU A 210 4.74 -4.66 -16.35
CA LEU A 210 4.31 -5.33 -15.13
C LEU A 210 2.93 -5.98 -15.32
N ARG A 211 2.81 -7.28 -15.04
CA ARG A 211 1.55 -8.04 -15.08
C ARG A 211 1.42 -8.92 -13.85
N PHE A 212 0.18 -9.16 -13.43
CA PHE A 212 -0.16 -9.89 -12.20
C PHE A 212 -1.02 -11.14 -12.46
N ASP A 213 -1.35 -11.41 -13.72
CA ASP A 213 -2.20 -12.52 -14.15
C ASP A 213 -1.69 -13.17 -15.44
N ASN A 214 -2.18 -14.39 -15.70
CA ASN A 214 -1.86 -15.12 -16.92
C ASN A 214 -2.66 -14.58 -18.11
N ILE A 215 -1.97 -13.97 -19.08
CA ILE A 215 -2.58 -13.40 -20.28
C ILE A 215 -3.44 -14.40 -21.07
N ASN A 216 -3.10 -15.69 -21.03
CA ASN A 216 -3.80 -16.71 -21.80
C ASN A 216 -5.20 -17.02 -21.26
N THR A 217 -5.43 -16.80 -19.96
CA THR A 217 -6.73 -17.06 -19.30
C THR A 217 -7.50 -15.77 -19.01
N ARG A 218 -6.85 -14.60 -19.17
CA ARG A 218 -7.41 -13.28 -18.83
C ARG A 218 -8.78 -13.03 -19.47
N LYS A 219 -8.94 -13.28 -20.78
CA LYS A 219 -10.19 -12.98 -21.51
C LYS A 219 -11.40 -13.74 -20.96
N GLU A 220 -11.21 -15.00 -20.58
CA GLU A 220 -12.28 -15.81 -20.00
C GLU A 220 -12.63 -15.35 -18.58
N LEU A 221 -11.61 -15.02 -17.77
CA LEU A 221 -11.78 -14.58 -16.40
C LEU A 221 -12.40 -13.18 -16.30
N GLN A 222 -12.06 -12.25 -17.20
CA GLN A 222 -12.61 -10.89 -17.21
C GLN A 222 -14.14 -10.86 -17.44
N ASN A 223 -14.69 -11.85 -18.13
CA ASN A 223 -16.14 -11.99 -18.30
C ASN A 223 -16.87 -12.34 -16.99
N ILE A 224 -16.14 -12.86 -16.01
CA ILE A 224 -16.67 -13.32 -14.72
C ILE A 224 -16.31 -12.34 -13.60
N ASP A 225 -15.07 -11.85 -13.59
CA ASP A 225 -14.51 -10.97 -12.57
C ASP A 225 -13.83 -9.75 -13.19
N LYS A 226 -14.39 -8.56 -12.94
CA LYS A 226 -13.80 -7.29 -13.40
C LYS A 226 -12.41 -7.03 -12.81
N LEU A 227 -12.05 -7.67 -11.69
CA LEU A 227 -10.72 -7.60 -11.05
C LEU A 227 -9.78 -8.75 -11.45
N ALA A 228 -10.12 -9.56 -12.46
CA ALA A 228 -9.33 -10.72 -12.88
C ALA A 228 -7.83 -10.42 -13.05
N ALA A 229 -7.48 -9.24 -13.57
CA ALA A 229 -6.09 -8.85 -13.85
C ALA A 229 -5.18 -8.76 -12.60
N ILE A 230 -5.74 -8.66 -11.40
CA ILE A 230 -5.00 -8.58 -10.14
C ILE A 230 -5.52 -9.56 -9.06
N ARG A 231 -6.53 -10.37 -9.39
CA ARG A 231 -7.30 -11.18 -8.42
C ARG A 231 -6.41 -12.07 -7.57
N ASP A 232 -5.49 -12.79 -8.18
CA ASP A 232 -4.66 -13.78 -7.49
C ASP A 232 -3.75 -13.10 -6.46
N ILE A 233 -3.00 -12.09 -6.91
CA ILE A 233 -2.12 -11.29 -6.05
C ILE A 233 -2.89 -10.58 -4.94
N TYR A 234 -4.07 -10.03 -5.24
CA TYR A 234 -4.93 -9.41 -4.22
C TYR A 234 -5.39 -10.42 -3.18
N SER A 235 -5.83 -11.60 -3.60
CA SER A 235 -6.33 -12.63 -2.70
C SER A 235 -5.23 -13.16 -1.78
N ASP A 236 -4.03 -13.38 -2.33
CA ASP A 236 -2.86 -13.79 -1.56
C ASP A 236 -2.43 -12.70 -0.56
N PHE A 237 -2.42 -11.44 -0.98
CA PHE A 237 -2.10 -10.30 -0.11
C PHE A 237 -3.08 -10.21 1.08
N VAL A 238 -4.40 -10.27 0.82
CA VAL A 238 -5.42 -10.21 1.87
C VAL A 238 -5.32 -11.42 2.81
N LYS A 239 -5.09 -12.62 2.26
CA LYS A 239 -4.86 -13.83 3.04
C LYS A 239 -3.64 -13.68 3.95
N ASN A 240 -2.55 -13.10 3.45
CA ASN A 240 -1.36 -12.82 4.24
C ASN A 240 -1.67 -11.81 5.36
N CYS A 241 -2.43 -10.75 5.10
CA CYS A 241 -2.84 -9.79 6.13
C CYS A 241 -3.64 -10.48 7.26
N MET A 242 -4.65 -11.28 6.93
CA MET A 242 -5.49 -11.98 7.91
C MET A 242 -4.73 -13.04 8.73
N ASN A 243 -3.70 -13.64 8.15
CA ASN A 243 -2.93 -14.69 8.82
C ASN A 243 -1.86 -14.16 9.77
N ASN A 244 -1.44 -12.90 9.60
CA ASN A 244 -0.26 -12.37 10.26
C ASN A 244 -0.54 -11.29 11.31
N TYR A 245 -1.80 -10.88 11.47
CA TYR A 245 -2.20 -9.96 12.53
C TYR A 245 -3.52 -10.37 13.18
N ILE A 246 -3.63 -10.12 14.49
CA ILE A 246 -4.87 -10.26 15.27
C ILE A 246 -5.35 -8.85 15.58
N PRO A 247 -6.52 -8.43 15.07
CA PRO A 247 -7.09 -7.13 15.41
C PRO A 247 -7.53 -7.07 16.87
N GLY A 248 -7.63 -5.85 17.40
CA GLY A 248 -8.19 -5.60 18.73
C GLY A 248 -9.71 -5.67 18.75
N GLU A 249 -10.30 -5.30 19.89
CA GLU A 249 -11.74 -5.29 20.10
C GLU A 249 -12.47 -4.23 19.25
N PHE A 250 -11.83 -3.07 19.08
CA PHE A 250 -12.38 -1.95 18.33
C PHE A 250 -11.84 -1.96 16.90
N ILE A 251 -12.72 -2.23 15.94
CA ILE A 251 -12.42 -2.27 14.50
C ILE A 251 -13.36 -1.31 13.80
N THR A 252 -12.83 -0.58 12.83
CA THR A 252 -13.60 0.33 11.96
C THR A 252 -13.68 -0.26 10.57
N ILE A 253 -14.85 -0.11 9.94
CA ILE A 253 -15.06 -0.40 8.52
C ILE A 253 -15.37 0.93 7.86
N ASP A 254 -14.58 1.26 6.86
CA ASP A 254 -14.72 2.47 6.06
C ASP A 254 -14.32 2.17 4.61
N GLU A 255 -14.67 3.06 3.70
CA GLU A 255 -14.30 2.98 2.29
C GLU A 255 -13.01 3.76 2.00
N MET A 256 -12.26 3.31 0.99
CA MET A 256 -11.07 4.01 0.52
C MET A 256 -11.13 4.15 -1.00
N LEU A 257 -11.21 5.40 -1.46
CA LEU A 257 -11.16 5.73 -2.88
C LEU A 257 -9.70 5.89 -3.34
N HIS A 258 -9.35 5.20 -4.42
CA HIS A 258 -8.08 5.38 -5.10
C HIS A 258 -8.32 6.24 -6.34
N PRO A 259 -7.80 7.48 -6.39
CA PRO A 259 -8.03 8.36 -7.53
C PRO A 259 -7.36 7.76 -8.77
N PHE A 260 -8.15 7.52 -9.80
CA PHE A 260 -7.70 6.99 -11.08
C PHE A 260 -8.47 7.66 -12.21
N ARG A 261 -7.74 8.16 -13.21
CA ARG A 261 -8.29 8.68 -14.46
C ARG A 261 -7.85 7.77 -15.59
N GLY A 262 -8.80 7.05 -16.16
CA GLY A 262 -8.59 6.07 -17.23
C GLY A 262 -9.81 5.18 -17.42
N ARG A 263 -9.81 4.36 -18.46
CA ARG A 263 -10.89 3.40 -18.72
C ARG A 263 -10.81 2.28 -17.70
N CYS A 264 -11.74 2.27 -16.76
CA CYS A 264 -11.86 1.24 -15.74
C CYS A 264 -13.32 0.77 -15.68
N GLY A 265 -13.56 -0.53 -15.87
CA GLY A 265 -14.92 -1.10 -15.90
C GLY A 265 -15.67 -1.06 -14.57
N PHE A 266 -15.04 -0.58 -13.50
CA PHE A 266 -15.59 -0.41 -12.16
C PHE A 266 -15.21 0.96 -11.54
N GLY A 267 -14.76 1.93 -12.35
CA GLY A 267 -14.64 3.31 -11.90
C GLY A 267 -16.00 3.83 -11.42
N GLN A 268 -16.00 4.59 -10.34
CA GLN A 268 -17.18 5.21 -9.75
C GLN A 268 -17.26 6.68 -10.13
#